data_AF-A0A960DZC5-F1
#
_entry.id   AF-A0A960DZC5-F1
#
_cell.length_a   1.000
_cell.length_b   1.000
_cell.length_c   1.000
_cell.angle_alpha   90.00
_cell.angle_beta   90.00
_cell.angle_gamma   90.00
#
_symmetry.space_group_name_H-M   'P 1'
#
loop_
_entity.id
_entity.type
_entity.pdbx_description
1 polymer ?
#
loop_
_entity_poly.entity_id
_entity_poly.type
_entity_poly.pdbx_seq_one_letter_code
_entity_poly.pdbx_strand_id
1 'polypeptide(L)'
;MEDLDLDALAEEASRILDLSPGRASEVVLTLAEHHDRRVIAPLIDLLASRRADELVVRAAGWLADPALHPALATLSEARLADLGDDRYWDQVARATARCRPGAAAEAEEVEITLLAATQAALIEVASFDVDVSLAGAYPVTEVVVRIGDHERRHSVWNFDELEPDDPGSLDRAFALYRISRLASWG
;
A
#
# COMPACT_ATOMS: atom_id res chain seq x y z
N MET A 1 -17.47 4.58 -19.57
CA MET A 1 -16.86 4.61 -18.23
C MET A 1 -17.21 5.99 -17.71
N GLU A 2 -18.19 6.09 -16.82
CA GLU A 2 -18.53 7.37 -16.19
C GLU A 2 -17.27 7.89 -15.50
N ASP A 3 -16.92 9.15 -15.70
CA ASP A 3 -15.83 9.78 -14.95
C ASP A 3 -16.23 9.77 -13.48
N LEU A 4 -15.45 9.05 -12.67
CA LEU A 4 -15.63 8.99 -11.24
C LEU A 4 -15.39 10.39 -10.65
N ASP A 5 -16.42 10.97 -10.05
CA ASP A 5 -16.33 12.30 -9.42
C ASP A 5 -15.72 12.18 -8.01
N LEU A 6 -14.39 12.28 -7.94
CA LEU A 6 -13.64 12.23 -6.68
C LEU A 6 -13.96 13.41 -5.75
N ASP A 7 -14.37 14.56 -6.29
CA ASP A 7 -14.71 15.73 -5.49
C ASP A 7 -16.05 15.52 -4.77
N ALA A 8 -17.04 14.96 -5.46
CA ALA A 8 -18.30 14.55 -4.86
C ALA A 8 -18.10 13.48 -3.78
N LEU A 9 -17.23 12.48 -4.03
CA LEU A 9 -16.90 11.46 -3.04
C LEU A 9 -16.18 12.05 -1.81
N ALA A 10 -15.26 13.00 -1.99
CA ALA A 10 -14.59 13.67 -0.89
C ALA A 10 -15.56 14.53 -0.05
N GLU A 11 -16.53 15.19 -0.69
CA GLU A 11 -17.61 15.90 0.03
C GLU A 11 -18.49 14.92 0.81
N GLU A 12 -18.85 13.78 0.23
CA GLU A 12 -19.60 12.72 0.91
C GLU A 12 -18.81 12.19 2.12
N ALA A 13 -17.51 11.96 1.98
CA ALA A 13 -16.62 11.51 3.04
C ALA A 13 -16.56 12.50 4.24
N SER A 14 -16.84 13.78 4.05
CA SER A 14 -16.89 14.75 5.17
C SER A 14 -17.99 14.43 6.19
N ARG A 15 -18.99 13.62 5.82
CA ARG A 15 -20.09 13.14 6.68
C ARG A 15 -20.08 11.62 6.83
N ILE A 16 -18.90 11.02 6.80
CA ILE A 16 -18.72 9.56 6.74
C ILE A 16 -19.48 8.78 7.81
N LEU A 17 -19.60 9.35 9.02
CA LEU A 17 -20.28 8.69 10.14
C LEU A 17 -21.81 8.65 9.97
N ASP A 18 -22.39 9.54 9.16
CA ASP A 18 -23.82 9.56 8.85
C ASP A 18 -24.19 8.55 7.75
N LEU A 19 -23.21 8.02 7.03
CA LEU A 19 -23.43 7.04 5.96
C LEU A 19 -23.69 5.65 6.54
N SER A 20 -24.36 4.81 5.74
CA SER A 20 -24.44 3.38 6.03
C SER A 20 -23.03 2.77 6.04
N PRO A 21 -22.77 1.71 6.84
CA PRO A 21 -21.45 1.08 6.90
C PRO A 21 -20.90 0.71 5.52
N GLY A 22 -21.70 0.04 4.68
CA GLY A 22 -21.26 -0.35 3.33
C GLY A 22 -20.89 0.85 2.45
N ARG A 23 -21.69 1.93 2.49
CA ARG A 23 -21.40 3.14 1.71
C ARG A 23 -20.15 3.87 2.21
N ALA A 24 -19.99 3.96 3.53
CA ALA A 24 -18.79 4.54 4.12
C ALA A 24 -17.54 3.79 3.65
N SER A 25 -17.56 2.46 3.69
CA SER A 25 -16.46 1.60 3.26
C SER A 25 -16.14 1.74 1.78
N GLU A 26 -17.15 1.80 0.91
CA GLU A 26 -16.97 2.08 -0.52
C GLU A 26 -16.30 3.43 -0.76
N VAL A 27 -16.83 4.50 -0.15
CA VAL A 27 -16.32 5.87 -0.34
C VAL A 27 -14.85 5.95 0.09
N VAL A 28 -14.50 5.41 1.25
CA VAL A 28 -13.12 5.50 1.73
C VAL A 28 -12.15 4.64 0.94
N LEU A 29 -12.58 3.45 0.50
CA LEU A 29 -11.74 2.58 -0.31
C LEU A 29 -11.48 3.21 -1.67
N THR A 30 -12.51 3.71 -2.34
CA THR A 30 -12.35 4.38 -3.64
C THR A 30 -11.43 5.59 -3.54
N LEU A 31 -11.61 6.46 -2.56
CA LEU A 31 -10.71 7.60 -2.37
C LEU A 31 -9.27 7.16 -2.05
N ALA A 32 -9.08 6.10 -1.27
CA ALA A 32 -7.77 5.56 -0.93
C ALA A 32 -7.05 4.93 -2.13
N GLU A 33 -7.75 4.17 -2.98
CA GLU A 33 -7.20 3.60 -4.23
C GLU A 33 -6.76 4.68 -5.22
N HIS A 34 -7.42 5.83 -5.20
CA HIS A 34 -7.03 7.01 -5.95
C HIS A 34 -6.00 7.91 -5.23
N HIS A 35 -5.49 7.48 -4.07
CA HIS A 35 -4.56 8.22 -3.22
C HIS A 35 -5.03 9.62 -2.82
N ASP A 36 -6.35 9.82 -2.70
CA ASP A 36 -6.92 11.11 -2.31
C ASP A 36 -6.78 11.32 -0.80
N ARG A 37 -5.85 12.21 -0.42
CA ARG A 37 -5.52 12.50 0.98
C ARG A 37 -6.67 13.12 1.77
N ARG A 38 -7.72 13.62 1.13
CA ARG A 38 -8.90 14.19 1.82
C ARG A 38 -9.64 13.14 2.65
N VAL A 39 -9.46 11.86 2.34
CA VAL A 39 -10.09 10.74 3.07
C VAL A 39 -9.42 10.41 4.41
N ILE A 40 -8.23 10.97 4.70
CA ILE A 40 -7.47 10.64 5.93
C ILE A 40 -8.27 10.96 7.19
N ALA A 41 -8.84 12.16 7.31
CA ALA A 41 -9.63 12.53 8.48
C ALA A 41 -10.90 11.66 8.64
N PRO A 42 -11.71 11.45 7.58
CA PRO A 42 -12.80 10.48 7.60
C PRO A 42 -12.39 9.06 8.04
N LEU A 43 -11.24 8.56 7.58
CA LEU A 43 -10.72 7.26 8.00
C LEU A 43 -10.38 7.23 9.49
N ILE A 44 -9.76 8.29 10.03
CA ILE A 44 -9.48 8.40 11.47
C ILE A 44 -10.79 8.32 12.27
N ASP A 45 -11.84 9.02 11.83
CA ASP A 45 -13.15 8.99 12.49
C ASP A 45 -13.77 7.59 12.47
N LEU A 46 -13.69 6.88 11.33
CA LEU A 46 -14.19 5.50 11.23
C LEU A 46 -13.41 4.54 12.13
N LEU A 47 -12.08 4.62 12.13
CA LEU A 47 -11.20 3.82 13.00
C LEU A 47 -11.50 4.07 14.48
N ALA A 48 -11.70 5.32 14.88
CA ALA A 48 -12.04 5.68 16.26
C ALA A 48 -13.46 5.25 16.66
N SER A 49 -14.42 5.25 15.73
CA SER A 49 -15.82 4.91 15.99
C SER A 49 -16.11 3.42 16.17
N ARG A 50 -15.07 2.56 16.10
CA ARG A 50 -15.19 1.09 16.09
C ARG A 50 -16.06 0.55 14.94
N ARG A 51 -16.21 1.33 13.86
CA ARG A 51 -16.87 0.92 12.60
C ARG A 51 -15.84 0.53 11.52
N ALA A 52 -14.62 0.18 11.95
CA ALA A 52 -13.55 -0.22 11.07
C ALA A 52 -13.73 -1.68 10.63
N ASP A 53 -14.46 -1.88 9.54
CA ASP A 53 -14.45 -3.16 8.86
C ASP A 53 -13.13 -3.37 8.08
N GLU A 54 -13.04 -4.51 7.41
CA GLU A 54 -11.88 -4.90 6.60
C GLU A 54 -11.54 -3.85 5.52
N LEU A 55 -12.54 -3.25 4.88
CA LEU A 55 -12.35 -2.29 3.79
C LEU A 55 -11.81 -0.95 4.32
N VAL A 56 -12.25 -0.52 5.51
CA VAL A 56 -11.72 0.68 6.18
C VAL A 56 -10.24 0.49 6.53
N VAL A 57 -9.88 -0.66 7.10
CA VAL A 57 -8.49 -0.98 7.44
C VAL A 57 -7.63 -1.05 6.18
N ARG A 58 -8.17 -1.63 5.11
CA ARG A 58 -7.51 -1.70 3.81
C ARG A 58 -7.29 -0.33 3.18
N ALA A 59 -8.28 0.55 3.22
CA ALA A 59 -8.15 1.92 2.74
C ALA A 59 -7.01 2.66 3.47
N ALA A 60 -6.88 2.46 4.78
CA ALA A 60 -5.76 3.01 5.54
C ALA A 60 -4.40 2.43 5.10
N GLY A 61 -4.32 1.12 4.83
CA GLY A 61 -3.12 0.46 4.31
C GLY A 61 -2.69 0.92 2.91
N TRP A 62 -3.64 1.22 2.03
CA TRP A 62 -3.41 1.80 0.69
C TRP A 62 -2.81 3.20 0.75
N LEU A 63 -3.30 4.05 1.67
CA LEU A 63 -2.76 5.39 1.85
C LEU A 63 -1.41 5.40 2.57
N ALA A 64 -1.22 4.47 3.51
CA ALA A 64 -0.05 4.36 4.37
C ALA A 64 0.39 5.70 4.98
N ASP A 65 -0.58 6.57 5.32
CA ASP A 65 -0.29 7.90 5.84
C ASP A 65 0.03 7.86 7.34
N PRO A 66 1.13 8.49 7.80
CA PRO A 66 1.50 8.52 9.21
C PRO A 66 0.43 9.04 10.17
N ALA A 67 -0.49 9.89 9.71
CA ALA A 67 -1.60 10.39 10.52
C ALA A 67 -2.59 9.30 10.94
N LEU A 68 -2.65 8.17 10.21
CA LEU A 68 -3.56 7.04 10.50
C LEU A 68 -3.02 6.12 11.59
N HIS A 69 -1.70 6.13 11.82
CA HIS A 69 -1.04 5.19 12.75
C HIS A 69 -1.59 5.22 14.18
N PRO A 70 -1.82 6.38 14.83
CA PRO A 70 -2.36 6.39 16.20
C PRO A 70 -3.72 5.70 16.32
N ALA A 71 -4.60 5.90 15.33
CA ALA A 71 -5.93 5.29 15.32
C ALA A 71 -5.84 3.76 15.09
N LEU A 72 -4.99 3.33 14.16
CA LEU A 72 -4.72 1.91 13.89
C LEU A 72 -4.06 1.20 15.08
N ALA A 73 -3.10 1.83 15.74
CA ALA A 73 -2.46 1.30 16.94
C ALA A 73 -3.47 1.11 18.08
N THR A 74 -4.34 2.10 18.30
CA THR A 74 -5.42 2.02 19.29
C THR A 74 -6.40 0.87 18.96
N LEU A 75 -6.76 0.71 17.69
CA LEU A 75 -7.60 -0.41 17.23
C LEU A 75 -6.91 -1.75 17.49
N SER A 76 -5.61 -1.86 17.16
CA SER A 76 -4.80 -3.07 17.38
C SER A 76 -4.68 -3.45 18.86
N GLU A 77 -4.48 -2.46 19.75
CA GLU A 77 -4.39 -2.70 21.20
C GLU A 77 -5.71 -3.13 21.81
N ALA A 78 -6.82 -2.60 21.30
CA ALA A 78 -8.14 -2.95 21.80
C ALA A 78 -8.45 -4.45 21.63
N ARG A 79 -7.84 -5.12 20.62
CA ARG A 79 -8.01 -6.52 20.20
C ARG A 79 -9.32 -7.13 20.71
N LEU A 80 -10.41 -6.46 20.35
CA LEU A 80 -11.73 -6.80 20.87
C LEU A 80 -12.13 -8.12 20.23
N ALA A 81 -12.30 -9.16 21.04
CA ALA A 81 -12.55 -10.54 20.59
C ALA A 81 -13.74 -10.67 19.62
N ASP A 82 -14.64 -9.69 19.61
CA ASP A 82 -15.86 -9.66 18.79
C ASP A 82 -15.73 -8.87 17.47
N LEU A 83 -14.60 -8.21 17.20
CA LEU A 83 -14.45 -7.31 16.03
C LEU A 83 -13.81 -7.94 14.78
N GLY A 84 -13.27 -9.16 14.86
CA GLY A 84 -12.68 -9.79 13.69
C GLY A 84 -12.02 -11.14 13.98
N ASP A 85 -11.84 -11.92 12.91
CA ASP A 85 -11.03 -13.14 12.93
C ASP A 85 -9.53 -12.81 12.90
N ASP A 86 -8.68 -13.83 12.95
CA ASP A 86 -7.22 -13.63 12.93
C ASP A 86 -6.74 -12.91 11.65
N ARG A 87 -7.42 -13.11 10.51
CA ARG A 87 -7.05 -12.49 9.23
C ARG A 87 -7.29 -10.98 9.26
N TYR A 88 -8.41 -10.54 9.83
CA TYR A 88 -8.67 -9.13 10.04
C TYR A 88 -7.58 -8.48 10.91
N TRP A 89 -7.18 -9.12 12.01
CA TRP A 89 -6.16 -8.58 12.89
C TRP A 89 -4.76 -8.56 12.25
N ASP A 90 -4.45 -9.53 11.40
CA ASP A 90 -3.22 -9.49 10.58
C ASP A 90 -3.23 -8.29 9.61
N GLN A 91 -4.37 -7.97 9.00
CA GLN A 91 -4.51 -6.77 8.17
C GLN A 91 -4.36 -5.48 8.98
N VAL A 92 -4.96 -5.40 10.17
CA VAL A 92 -4.78 -4.25 11.08
C VAL A 92 -3.30 -4.07 11.43
N ALA A 93 -2.59 -5.16 11.77
CA ALA A 93 -1.17 -5.10 12.08
C ALA A 93 -0.34 -4.59 10.90
N ARG A 94 -0.62 -5.05 9.67
CA ARG A 94 0.09 -4.61 8.46
C ARG A 94 -0.23 -3.16 8.09
N ALA A 95 -1.49 -2.74 8.15
CA ALA A 95 -1.87 -1.35 7.95
C ALA A 95 -1.18 -0.43 8.98
N THR A 96 -1.11 -0.87 10.24
CA THR A 96 -0.39 -0.18 11.32
C THR A 96 1.09 -0.04 10.98
N ALA A 97 1.77 -1.13 10.62
CA ALA A 97 3.18 -1.11 10.26
C ALA A 97 3.48 -0.16 9.10
N ARG A 98 2.62 -0.14 8.07
CA ARG A 98 2.75 0.75 6.91
C ARG A 98 2.56 2.22 7.24
N CYS A 99 1.61 2.53 8.12
CA CYS A 99 1.38 3.90 8.56
C CYS A 99 2.43 4.36 9.61
N ARG A 100 3.36 3.51 10.05
CA ARG A 100 4.31 3.91 11.11
C ARG A 100 5.16 5.11 10.68
N PRO A 101 5.38 6.11 11.56
CA PRO A 101 6.36 7.15 11.30
C PRO A 101 7.74 6.56 10.95
N GLY A 102 8.28 6.95 9.80
CA GLY A 102 9.55 6.43 9.28
C GLY A 102 9.43 5.25 8.31
N ALA A 103 8.25 4.63 8.16
CA ALA A 103 8.05 3.51 7.23
C ALA A 103 8.40 3.87 5.77
N ALA A 104 8.06 5.09 5.33
CA ALA A 104 8.42 5.58 3.99
C ALA A 104 9.93 5.72 3.80
N ALA A 105 10.67 6.16 4.81
CA ALA A 105 12.14 6.30 4.73
C ALA A 105 12.83 4.93 4.73
N GLU A 106 12.36 4.00 5.55
CA GLU A 106 12.86 2.61 5.52
C GLU A 106 12.55 1.93 4.19
N ALA A 107 11.37 2.19 3.62
CA ALA A 107 11.01 1.70 2.30
C ALA A 107 11.94 2.24 1.21
N GLU A 108 12.27 3.54 1.24
CA GLU A 108 13.23 4.17 0.32
C GLU A 108 14.63 3.52 0.41
N GLU A 109 15.12 3.23 1.62
CA GLU A 109 16.41 2.54 1.81
C GLU A 109 16.41 1.13 1.18
N VAL A 110 15.32 0.39 1.33
CA VAL A 110 15.13 -0.94 0.71
C VAL A 110 15.05 -0.82 -0.81
N GLU A 111 14.31 0.16 -1.33
CA GLU A 111 14.16 0.45 -2.75
C GLU A 111 15.50 0.76 -3.43
N ILE A 112 16.31 1.64 -2.82
CA ILE A 112 17.65 1.98 -3.31
C ILE A 112 18.54 0.74 -3.36
N THR A 113 18.50 -0.07 -2.29
CA THR A 113 19.27 -1.32 -2.20
C THR A 113 18.84 -2.31 -3.28
N LEU A 114 17.55 -2.42 -3.53
CA LEU A 114 16.97 -3.28 -4.55
C LEU A 114 17.40 -2.85 -5.96
N LEU A 115 17.29 -1.56 -6.27
CA LEU A 115 17.68 -1.02 -7.57
C LEU A 115 19.18 -1.26 -7.84
N ALA A 116 20.04 -0.97 -6.85
CA ALA A 116 21.47 -1.18 -6.97
C ALA A 116 21.83 -2.68 -7.16
N ALA A 117 21.20 -3.57 -6.40
CA ALA A 117 21.41 -5.01 -6.52
C ALA A 117 20.99 -5.54 -7.90
N THR A 118 19.89 -5.02 -8.45
CA THR A 118 19.36 -5.41 -9.76
C THR A 118 20.27 -4.94 -10.89
N GLN A 119 20.72 -3.68 -10.84
CA GLN A 119 21.66 -3.13 -11.81
C GLN A 119 23.00 -3.90 -11.78
N ALA A 120 23.50 -4.25 -10.60
CA ALA A 120 24.71 -5.07 -10.47
C ALA A 120 24.52 -6.46 -11.11
N ALA A 121 23.38 -7.12 -10.88
CA ALA A 121 23.08 -8.42 -11.47
C ALA A 121 23.01 -8.37 -13.01
N LEU A 122 22.42 -7.32 -13.59
CA LEU A 122 22.35 -7.13 -15.04
C LEU A 122 23.73 -6.95 -15.68
N ILE A 123 24.64 -6.24 -14.99
CA ILE A 123 26.03 -6.09 -15.41
C ILE A 123 26.74 -7.45 -15.42
N GLU A 124 26.54 -8.29 -14.38
CA GLU A 124 27.16 -9.62 -14.29
C GLU A 124 26.77 -10.54 -15.45
N VAL A 125 25.54 -10.45 -15.95
CA VAL A 125 25.04 -11.24 -17.08
C VAL A 125 25.16 -10.54 -18.44
N ALA A 126 25.89 -9.41 -18.51
CA ALA A 126 26.13 -8.63 -19.72
C ALA A 126 24.85 -8.19 -20.47
N SER A 127 23.75 -7.95 -19.75
CA SER A 127 22.46 -7.51 -20.30
C SER A 127 22.36 -5.98 -20.29
N PHE A 128 23.17 -5.32 -21.12
CA PHE A 128 23.32 -3.86 -21.14
C PHE A 128 22.18 -3.11 -21.87
N ASP A 129 21.33 -3.83 -22.57
CA ASP A 129 20.14 -3.34 -23.27
C ASP A 129 18.91 -3.21 -22.34
N VAL A 130 19.01 -3.70 -21.11
CA VAL A 130 17.97 -3.63 -20.09
C VAL A 130 18.21 -2.42 -19.19
N ASP A 131 17.26 -1.49 -19.19
CA ASP A 131 17.20 -0.39 -18.22
C ASP A 131 16.26 -0.73 -17.07
N VAL A 132 16.68 -0.45 -15.85
CA VAL A 132 15.87 -0.66 -14.63
C VAL A 132 15.87 0.62 -13.82
N SER A 133 14.67 1.07 -13.47
CA SER A 133 14.43 2.28 -12.70
C SER A 133 13.28 2.07 -11.70
N LEU A 134 13.11 3.00 -10.77
CA LEU A 134 11.95 3.05 -9.89
C LEU A 134 11.01 4.17 -10.35
N ALA A 135 9.70 3.96 -10.24
CA ALA A 135 8.67 4.95 -10.49
C ALA A 135 7.69 5.02 -9.32
N GLY A 136 7.23 6.23 -9.00
CA GLY A 136 6.38 6.47 -7.83
C GLY A 136 7.18 6.64 -6.55
N ALA A 137 6.50 6.45 -5.42
CA ALA A 137 7.06 6.49 -4.09
C ALA A 137 6.15 5.69 -3.15
N TYR A 138 6.70 5.26 -2.03
CA TYR A 138 5.92 4.62 -0.97
C TYR A 138 4.62 5.41 -0.69
N PRO A 139 3.45 4.75 -0.63
CA PRO A 139 3.23 3.29 -0.57
C PRO A 139 3.17 2.53 -1.90
N VAL A 140 3.30 3.19 -3.05
CA VAL A 140 3.19 2.59 -4.39
C VAL A 140 4.41 2.97 -5.21
N THR A 141 5.46 2.19 -5.04
CA THR A 141 6.66 2.25 -5.87
C THR A 141 6.65 1.07 -6.83
N GLU A 142 6.98 1.31 -8.09
CA GLU A 142 7.10 0.30 -9.14
C GLU A 142 8.55 0.17 -9.59
N VAL A 143 9.03 -1.06 -9.79
CA VAL A 143 10.20 -1.32 -10.64
C VAL A 143 9.75 -1.23 -12.08
N VAL A 144 10.42 -0.38 -12.85
CA VAL A 144 10.21 -0.24 -14.28
C VAL A 144 11.39 -0.84 -15.02
N VAL A 145 11.11 -1.86 -15.83
CA VAL A 145 12.09 -2.56 -16.67
C VAL A 145 11.82 -2.21 -18.12
N ARG A 146 12.84 -1.72 -18.84
CA ARG A 146 12.74 -1.35 -20.26
C ARG A 146 13.75 -2.10 -21.11
N ILE A 147 13.32 -2.55 -22.28
CA ILE A 147 14.18 -3.18 -23.32
C ILE A 147 13.70 -2.65 -24.67
N GLY A 148 14.52 -1.80 -25.32
CA GLY A 148 14.11 -1.11 -26.54
C GLY A 148 12.83 -0.28 -26.32
N ASP A 149 11.78 -0.56 -27.10
CA ASP A 149 10.48 0.12 -27.00
C ASP A 149 9.50 -0.57 -26.01
N HIS A 150 9.92 -1.65 -25.35
CA HIS A 150 9.08 -2.38 -24.41
C HIS A 150 9.31 -1.91 -22.97
N GLU A 151 8.23 -1.60 -22.25
CA GLU A 151 8.22 -1.28 -20.82
C GLU A 151 7.35 -2.30 -20.08
N ARG A 152 7.87 -2.85 -18.97
CA ARG A 152 7.09 -3.59 -17.97
C ARG A 152 7.23 -2.91 -16.62
N ARG A 153 6.13 -2.87 -15.87
CA ARG A 153 6.04 -2.28 -14.54
C ARG A 153 5.64 -3.32 -13.52
N HIS A 154 6.27 -3.28 -12.36
CA HIS A 154 6.03 -4.21 -11.27
C HIS A 154 6.05 -3.49 -9.94
N SER A 155 4.95 -3.50 -9.20
CA SER A 155 4.90 -2.89 -7.87
C SER A 155 5.88 -3.56 -6.90
N VAL A 156 6.74 -2.75 -6.30
CA VAL A 156 7.65 -3.10 -5.19
C VAL A 156 6.84 -3.29 -3.92
N TRP A 157 5.90 -2.37 -3.68
CA TRP A 157 5.01 -2.34 -2.53
C TRP A 157 3.57 -2.51 -3.00
N ASN A 158 2.92 -3.55 -2.51
CA ASN A 158 1.50 -3.80 -2.72
C ASN A 158 0.82 -3.99 -1.37
N PHE A 159 -0.29 -3.29 -1.18
CA PHE A 159 -1.27 -3.67 -0.17
C PHE A 159 -2.27 -4.64 -0.82
N ASP A 160 -1.85 -5.89 -1.01
CA ASP A 160 -2.71 -6.96 -1.53
C ASP A 160 -3.63 -7.51 -0.43
N GLU A 161 -4.86 -7.90 -0.80
CA GLU A 161 -5.86 -8.51 0.07
C GLU A 161 -5.37 -9.80 0.75
N LEU A 162 -4.49 -10.55 0.09
CA LEU A 162 -4.02 -11.86 0.56
C LEU A 162 -2.63 -11.82 1.22
N GLU A 163 -1.74 -10.95 0.76
CA GLU A 163 -0.35 -10.87 1.22
C GLU A 163 0.17 -9.41 1.16
N PRO A 164 -0.23 -8.51 2.08
CA PRO A 164 0.27 -7.13 2.05
C PRO A 164 1.77 -7.08 2.34
N ASP A 165 2.53 -6.33 1.54
CA ASP A 165 3.98 -6.19 1.71
C ASP A 165 4.33 -5.49 3.04
N ASP A 166 5.26 -6.07 3.79
CA ASP A 166 5.88 -5.48 4.99
C ASP A 166 7.35 -5.09 4.68
N PRO A 167 7.72 -3.81 4.81
CA PRO A 167 9.11 -3.36 4.65
C PRO A 167 10.13 -4.13 5.50
N GLY A 168 9.74 -4.61 6.69
CA GLY A 168 10.61 -5.43 7.55
C GLY A 168 10.80 -6.87 7.06
N SER A 169 9.98 -7.33 6.11
CA SER A 169 10.02 -8.69 5.56
C SER A 169 10.71 -8.80 4.19
N LEU A 170 10.92 -7.66 3.51
CA LEU A 170 11.61 -7.62 2.22
C LEU A 170 13.13 -7.63 2.44
N ASP A 171 13.71 -8.82 2.51
CA ASP A 171 15.17 -8.96 2.40
C ASP A 171 15.65 -8.94 0.94
N ARG A 172 16.96 -8.75 0.76
CA ARG A 172 17.62 -8.75 -0.56
C ARG A 172 17.30 -10.01 -1.38
N ALA A 173 17.13 -11.17 -0.72
CA ALA A 173 16.88 -12.44 -1.40
C ALA A 173 15.43 -12.51 -1.92
N PHE A 174 14.45 -12.06 -1.14
CA PHE A 174 13.06 -11.96 -1.56
C PHE A 174 12.88 -10.95 -2.69
N ALA A 175 13.57 -9.82 -2.63
CA ALA A 175 13.48 -8.79 -3.65
C ALA A 175 14.12 -9.24 -4.99
N LEU A 176 15.28 -9.91 -4.94
CA LEU A 176 15.87 -10.57 -6.11
C LEU A 176 15.00 -11.72 -6.64
N TYR A 177 14.35 -12.49 -5.76
CA TYR A 177 13.40 -13.52 -6.13
C TYR A 177 12.19 -12.93 -6.87
N ARG A 178 11.57 -11.85 -6.37
CA ARG A 178 10.47 -11.13 -7.04
C ARG A 178 10.90 -10.68 -8.43
N ILE A 179 12.06 -10.04 -8.56
CA ILE A 179 12.57 -9.58 -9.86
C ILE A 179 12.82 -10.76 -10.81
N SER A 180 13.43 -11.85 -10.35
CA SER A 180 13.67 -13.03 -11.19
C SER A 180 12.38 -13.73 -11.65
N ARG A 181 11.34 -13.72 -10.82
CA ARG A 181 10.00 -14.24 -11.15
C ARG A 181 9.29 -13.34 -12.17
N LEU A 182 9.42 -12.03 -12.03
CA LEU A 182 8.75 -11.03 -12.86
C LEU A 182 9.46 -10.79 -14.21
N ALA A 183 10.78 -11.01 -14.25
CA ALA A 183 11.59 -11.05 -15.48
C ALA A 183 11.40 -12.34 -16.30
N SER A 184 10.51 -13.25 -15.88
CA SER A 184 10.06 -14.31 -16.78
C SER A 184 9.19 -13.69 -17.88
N TRP A 185 9.81 -13.45 -19.03
CA TRP A 185 9.14 -13.17 -20.29
C TRP A 185 8.39 -14.44 -20.72
N GLY A 186 7.28 -14.73 -20.05
CA GLY A 186 6.18 -15.49 -20.63
C GLY A 186 5.42 -14.62 -21.62
#